data_AF-A0A842R8N9-F1
#
_entry.id   AF-A0A842R8N9-F1
#
_cell.length_a   1.000
_cell.length_b   1.000
_cell.length_c   1.000
_cell.angle_alpha   90.00
_cell.angle_beta   90.00
_cell.angle_gamma   90.00
#
_symmetry.space_group_name_H-M   'P 1'
#
loop_
_entity.id
_entity.type
_entity.pdbx_description
1 polymer ?
#
loop_
_entity_poly.entity_id
_entity_poly.type
_entity_poly.pdbx_seq_one_letter_code
_entity_poly.pdbx_strand_id
1 'polypeptide(L)'
;MRKKNQSDNNDESRPNREPDFRLVAKIVFVIATIGIIVSTILIFTPPVGKKGYAELGLVVYNGYNEEFEAYNYPTRVYYNQTTKESNNVSVYLIVGNHYSEAKFYEVRMKIGLQSLLIDDENPGTNSTTYFYTKHWKKHIFAIEETWGPSTDTKITFNFQEEILTKLGINSDGYKIIFELWEWNDALDTFSYTGIYVYLTSFQVILVS
;
A
#
# COMPACT_ATOMS: atom_id res chain seq x y z
N MET A 1 -60.86 -65.91 17.79
CA MET A 1 -61.65 -65.42 16.63
C MET A 1 -60.89 -64.29 15.96
N ARG A 2 -60.42 -64.52 14.72
CA ARG A 2 -59.73 -63.52 13.87
C ARG A 2 -60.76 -62.55 13.30
N LYS A 3 -60.60 -61.24 13.52
CA LYS A 3 -61.21 -60.20 12.68
C LYS A 3 -60.10 -59.56 11.83
N LYS A 4 -60.13 -59.88 10.53
CA LYS A 4 -59.48 -59.09 9.48
C LYS A 4 -60.27 -57.79 9.37
N ASN A 5 -59.63 -56.65 9.61
CA ASN A 5 -60.12 -55.37 9.11
C ASN A 5 -59.33 -55.02 7.86
N GLN A 6 -60.06 -54.76 6.78
CA GLN A 6 -59.59 -54.27 5.50
C GLN A 6 -60.38 -52.99 5.22
N SER A 7 -59.73 -52.07 4.50
CA SER A 7 -60.18 -50.72 4.08
C SER A 7 -59.89 -49.62 5.12
N ASP A 8 -59.28 -48.47 4.78
CA ASP A 8 -59.24 -47.73 3.51
C ASP A 8 -57.84 -47.19 3.19
N ASN A 9 -57.39 -47.39 1.95
CA ASN A 9 -56.31 -46.60 1.36
C ASN A 9 -56.92 -45.26 0.92
N ASN A 10 -56.88 -44.26 1.79
CA ASN A 10 -56.99 -42.87 1.35
C ASN A 10 -55.64 -42.45 0.79
N ASP A 11 -55.54 -42.52 -0.53
CA ASP A 11 -54.47 -41.94 -1.33
C ASP A 11 -54.61 -40.41 -1.26
N GLU A 12 -54.22 -39.81 -0.14
CA GLU A 12 -54.07 -38.35 -0.03
C GLU A 12 -52.82 -37.95 -0.82
N SER A 13 -53.01 -37.72 -2.11
CA SER A 13 -52.03 -37.03 -2.94
C SER A 13 -51.68 -35.71 -2.26
N ARG A 14 -50.45 -35.59 -1.75
CA ARG A 14 -49.95 -34.34 -1.13
C ARG A 14 -50.21 -33.19 -2.11
N PRO A 15 -50.80 -32.07 -1.66
CA PRO A 15 -51.01 -30.93 -2.54
C PRO A 15 -49.65 -30.47 -3.06
N ASN A 16 -49.52 -30.47 -4.38
CA ASN A 16 -48.35 -29.97 -5.08
C ASN A 16 -48.28 -28.47 -4.80
N ARG A 17 -47.54 -28.07 -3.76
CA ARG A 17 -47.34 -26.65 -3.43
C ARG A 17 -46.40 -26.10 -4.50
N GLU A 18 -46.96 -25.56 -5.56
CA GLU A 18 -46.21 -24.75 -6.50
C GLU A 18 -45.51 -23.64 -5.70
N PRO A 19 -44.19 -23.46 -5.87
CA PRO A 19 -43.47 -22.43 -5.13
C PRO A 19 -44.06 -21.07 -5.47
N ASP A 20 -44.45 -20.31 -4.45
CA ASP A 20 -44.90 -18.93 -4.63
C ASP A 20 -43.71 -18.08 -5.06
N PHE A 21 -43.53 -17.96 -6.38
CA PHE A 21 -42.42 -17.22 -6.98
C PHE A 21 -42.39 -15.75 -6.55
N ARG A 22 -43.52 -15.16 -6.14
CA ARG A 22 -43.54 -13.80 -5.60
C ARG A 22 -42.95 -13.75 -4.19
N LEU A 23 -43.25 -14.75 -3.36
CA LEU A 23 -42.65 -14.89 -2.04
C LEU A 23 -41.14 -15.13 -2.14
N VAL A 24 -40.73 -16.05 -3.03
CA VAL A 24 -39.31 -16.33 -3.29
C VAL A 24 -38.57 -15.09 -3.78
N ALA A 25 -39.13 -14.35 -4.75
CA ALA A 25 -38.54 -13.12 -5.25
C ALA A 25 -38.38 -12.04 -4.16
N LYS A 26 -39.36 -11.89 -3.26
CA LYS A 26 -39.26 -10.98 -2.11
C LYS A 26 -38.13 -11.37 -1.16
N ILE A 27 -38.00 -12.66 -0.85
CA ILE A 27 -36.92 -13.17 0.02
C ILE A 27 -35.56 -12.91 -0.62
N VAL A 28 -35.40 -13.23 -1.90
CA VAL A 28 -34.15 -12.99 -2.64
C VAL A 28 -33.80 -11.50 -2.67
N PHE A 29 -34.78 -10.63 -2.89
CA PHE A 29 -34.56 -9.18 -2.91
C PHE A 29 -34.10 -8.63 -1.57
N VAL A 30 -34.69 -9.10 -0.46
CA VAL A 30 -34.29 -8.72 0.90
C VAL A 30 -32.86 -9.19 1.20
N ILE A 31 -32.53 -10.44 0.87
CA ILE A 31 -31.18 -10.99 1.07
C ILE A 31 -30.16 -10.23 0.22
N ALA A 32 -30.46 -9.94 -1.05
CA ALA A 32 -29.59 -9.18 -1.93
C ALA A 32 -29.37 -7.76 -1.41
N THR A 33 -30.42 -7.10 -0.90
CA THR A 33 -30.33 -5.74 -0.35
C THR A 33 -29.51 -5.70 0.93
N ILE A 34 -29.72 -6.66 1.85
CA ILE A 34 -28.87 -6.81 3.05
C ILE A 34 -27.42 -7.09 2.64
N GLY A 35 -27.19 -7.97 1.66
CA GLY A 35 -25.87 -8.27 1.12
C GLY A 35 -25.17 -7.02 0.56
N ILE A 36 -25.87 -6.21 -0.22
CA ILE A 36 -25.36 -4.95 -0.77
C ILE A 36 -25.02 -3.98 0.36
N ILE A 37 -25.92 -3.78 1.34
CA ILE A 37 -25.69 -2.87 2.47
C ILE A 37 -24.50 -3.32 3.32
N VAL A 38 -24.42 -4.61 3.67
CA VAL A 38 -23.30 -5.15 4.45
C VAL A 38 -21.98 -5.03 3.69
N SER A 39 -21.97 -5.32 2.38
CA SER A 39 -20.77 -5.19 1.55
C SER A 39 -20.31 -3.73 1.42
N THR A 40 -21.22 -2.77 1.23
CA THR A 40 -20.86 -1.35 1.12
C THR A 40 -20.37 -0.81 2.46
N ILE A 41 -21.01 -1.17 3.57
CA ILE A 41 -20.52 -0.79 4.90
C ILE A 41 -19.12 -1.38 5.12
N LEU A 42 -18.86 -2.64 4.83
CA LEU A 42 -17.55 -3.27 5.04
C LEU A 42 -16.42 -2.71 4.14
N ILE A 43 -16.74 -2.21 2.94
CA ILE A 43 -15.76 -1.57 2.06
C ILE A 43 -15.34 -0.18 2.61
N PHE A 44 -16.25 0.53 3.29
CA PHE A 44 -16.02 1.89 3.77
C PHE A 44 -15.89 2.03 5.29
N THR A 45 -16.02 0.96 6.06
CA THR A 45 -15.74 0.96 7.50
C THR A 45 -14.35 0.40 7.76
N PRO A 46 -13.47 1.15 8.48
CA PRO A 46 -12.23 0.58 8.97
C PRO A 46 -12.56 -0.65 9.84
N PRO A 47 -11.71 -1.69 9.83
CA PRO A 47 -12.01 -2.97 10.45
C PRO A 47 -12.46 -2.82 11.91
N VAL A 48 -13.59 -3.44 12.24
CA VAL A 48 -14.16 -3.46 13.59
C VAL A 48 -13.25 -4.30 14.49
N GLY A 49 -12.33 -3.59 15.15
CA GLY A 49 -11.22 -4.13 15.93
C GLY A 49 -10.05 -3.19 15.79
N LYS A 50 -10.19 -1.96 16.32
CA LYS A 50 -9.20 -0.88 16.23
C LYS A 50 -7.87 -1.25 16.91
N LYS A 51 -7.06 -2.08 16.27
CA LYS A 51 -5.63 -1.83 16.17
C LYS A 51 -5.54 -1.03 14.87
N GLY A 52 -5.28 0.27 14.96
CA GLY A 52 -5.28 1.11 13.77
C GLY A 52 -4.18 0.73 12.77
N TYR A 53 -3.83 1.64 11.88
CA TYR A 53 -2.87 1.36 10.81
C TYR A 53 -1.98 2.58 10.57
N ALA A 54 -0.91 2.40 9.79
CA ALA A 54 -0.10 3.51 9.33
C ALA A 54 -0.25 3.69 7.80
N GLU A 55 0.05 4.88 7.33
CA GLU A 55 0.04 5.24 5.91
C GLU A 55 1.36 5.90 5.52
N LEU A 56 1.77 5.68 4.27
CA LEU A 56 2.88 6.37 3.64
C LEU A 56 2.43 6.84 2.26
N GLY A 57 2.63 8.13 1.98
CA GLY A 57 2.35 8.77 0.71
C GLY A 57 3.55 9.56 0.19
N LEU A 58 3.59 9.75 -1.13
CA LEU A 58 4.62 10.52 -1.81
C LEU A 58 3.96 11.61 -2.65
N VAL A 59 4.45 12.84 -2.59
CA VAL A 59 3.99 13.96 -3.42
C VAL A 59 5.17 14.81 -3.89
N VAL A 60 4.94 15.65 -4.90
CA VAL A 60 5.92 16.62 -5.40
C VAL A 60 5.37 18.03 -5.21
N TYR A 61 6.26 18.96 -4.88
CA TYR A 61 5.90 20.38 -4.81
C TYR A 61 5.98 21.01 -6.20
N ASN A 62 4.86 21.54 -6.68
CA ASN A 62 4.79 22.31 -7.91
C ASN A 62 4.94 23.80 -7.58
N GLY A 63 6.07 24.38 -8.00
CA GLY A 63 6.39 25.79 -7.73
C GLY A 63 5.59 26.81 -8.56
N TYR A 64 4.83 26.38 -9.57
CA TYR A 64 4.03 27.29 -10.40
C TYR A 64 2.71 27.67 -9.71
N ASN A 65 2.02 26.69 -9.13
CA ASN A 65 0.77 26.86 -8.38
C ASN A 65 0.98 26.83 -6.85
N GLU A 66 2.20 26.57 -6.38
CA GLU A 66 2.54 26.44 -4.94
C GLU A 66 1.78 25.30 -4.24
N GLU A 67 1.49 24.22 -4.96
CA GLU A 67 0.71 23.08 -4.45
C GLU A 67 1.53 21.77 -4.41
N PHE A 68 1.10 20.84 -3.55
CA PHE A 68 1.62 19.47 -3.53
C PHE A 68 0.76 18.57 -4.39
N GLU A 69 1.38 17.91 -5.37
CA GLU A 69 0.70 17.10 -6.37
C GLU A 69 1.13 15.63 -6.27
N ALA A 70 0.15 14.74 -6.33
CA ALA A 70 0.38 13.34 -6.67
C ALA A 70 0.50 13.21 -8.20
N TYR A 71 1.25 12.22 -8.68
CA TYR A 71 1.41 11.88 -10.11
C TYR A 71 2.28 12.80 -10.97
N ASN A 72 2.91 13.82 -10.39
CA ASN A 72 3.88 14.68 -11.09
C ASN A 72 5.34 14.35 -10.67
N TYR A 73 5.62 13.05 -10.50
CA TYR A 73 6.91 12.59 -10.00
C TYR A 73 8.03 12.77 -11.02
N PRO A 74 9.25 13.10 -10.58
CA PRO A 74 10.41 13.10 -11.46
C PRO A 74 10.66 11.69 -11.98
N THR A 75 10.81 11.55 -13.29
CA THR A 75 11.05 10.26 -13.96
C THR A 75 12.48 10.11 -14.48
N ARG A 76 13.30 11.15 -14.37
CA ARG A 76 14.67 11.17 -14.87
C ARG A 76 15.56 12.13 -14.11
N VAL A 77 16.86 11.84 -14.15
CA VAL A 77 17.92 12.75 -13.71
C VAL A 77 19.03 12.80 -14.74
N TYR A 78 19.72 13.93 -14.85
CA TYR A 78 20.91 14.08 -15.66
C TYR A 78 22.14 13.91 -14.77
N TYR A 79 23.04 13.02 -15.16
CA TYR A 79 24.31 12.78 -14.49
C TYR A 79 25.45 13.29 -15.38
N ASN A 80 26.17 14.31 -14.89
CA ASN A 80 27.30 14.89 -15.59
C ASN A 80 28.55 14.03 -15.33
N GLN A 81 29.11 13.47 -16.40
CA GLN A 81 30.26 12.57 -16.31
C GLN A 81 31.56 13.30 -15.99
N THR A 82 31.66 14.58 -16.31
CA THR A 82 32.83 15.42 -16.04
C THR A 82 32.90 15.81 -14.57
N THR A 83 31.78 16.26 -13.99
CA THR A 83 31.72 16.67 -12.57
C THR A 83 31.38 15.52 -11.62
N LYS A 84 30.94 14.37 -12.16
CA LYS A 84 30.51 13.17 -11.44
C LYS A 84 29.30 13.38 -10.53
N GLU A 85 28.48 14.36 -10.86
CA GLU A 85 27.31 14.76 -10.08
C GLU A 85 26.03 14.70 -10.93
N SER A 86 24.89 14.48 -10.27
CA SER A 86 23.57 14.62 -10.89
C SER A 86 22.72 15.68 -10.20
N ASN A 87 21.72 16.16 -10.92
CA ASN A 87 20.74 17.10 -10.37
C ASN A 87 19.96 16.45 -9.20
N ASN A 88 19.58 17.29 -8.24
CA ASN A 88 18.80 16.84 -7.09
C ASN A 88 17.38 16.45 -7.50
N VAL A 89 16.93 15.32 -6.97
CA VAL A 89 15.55 14.86 -7.00
C VAL A 89 14.93 15.18 -5.65
N SER A 90 13.81 15.90 -5.66
CA SER A 90 13.09 16.28 -4.44
C SER A 90 11.68 15.71 -4.46
N VAL A 91 11.32 15.02 -3.38
CA VAL A 91 9.98 14.49 -3.13
C VAL A 91 9.60 14.78 -1.69
N TYR A 92 8.32 14.78 -1.39
CA TYR A 92 7.78 15.06 -0.06
C TYR A 92 6.97 13.87 0.41
N LEU A 93 7.14 13.52 1.67
CA LEU A 93 6.41 12.42 2.28
C LEU A 93 5.17 12.91 3.02
N ILE A 94 4.19 12.02 3.09
CA ILE A 94 3.05 12.09 3.97
C ILE A 94 3.05 10.80 4.78
N VAL A 95 3.07 10.88 6.10
CA VAL A 95 3.02 9.70 6.98
C VAL A 95 1.87 9.87 7.95
N GLY A 96 0.94 8.92 7.98
CA GLY A 96 -0.21 8.93 8.88
C GLY A 96 -0.08 7.86 9.96
N ASN A 97 -0.31 8.22 11.22
CA ASN A 97 -0.47 7.28 12.32
C ASN A 97 -1.94 7.18 12.72
N HIS A 98 -2.64 6.18 12.19
CA HIS A 98 -4.05 5.91 12.53
C HIS A 98 -4.18 4.86 13.63
N TYR A 99 -3.08 4.46 14.28
CA TYR A 99 -3.12 3.63 15.48
C TYR A 99 -3.79 4.37 16.63
N SER A 100 -4.41 3.60 17.54
CA SER A 100 -4.97 4.13 18.79
C SER A 100 -3.90 4.48 19.84
N GLU A 101 -2.63 4.47 19.45
CA GLU A 101 -1.48 4.76 20.29
C GLU A 101 -0.43 5.56 19.52
N ALA A 102 0.43 6.25 20.25
CA ALA A 102 1.55 6.94 19.64
C ALA A 102 2.58 5.91 19.16
N LYS A 103 3.14 6.15 17.97
CA LYS A 103 4.11 5.26 17.34
C LYS A 103 5.33 6.03 16.87
N PHE A 104 6.47 5.37 16.91
CA PHE A 104 7.72 5.91 16.39
C PHE A 104 7.97 5.32 15.01
N TYR A 105 8.03 6.17 13.98
CA TYR A 105 8.32 5.74 12.63
C TYR A 105 9.65 6.28 12.10
N GLU A 106 10.27 5.51 11.20
CA GLU A 106 11.43 5.87 10.39
C GLU A 106 11.08 5.58 8.92
N VAL A 107 11.44 6.50 8.01
CA VAL A 107 11.33 6.23 6.58
C VAL A 107 12.71 5.93 6.00
N ARG A 108 12.83 4.81 5.28
CA ARG A 108 14.07 4.40 4.62
C ARG A 108 13.89 4.45 3.12
N MET A 109 14.85 5.07 2.43
CA MET A 109 14.88 5.09 0.97
C MET A 109 15.87 4.06 0.46
N LYS A 110 15.48 3.25 -0.54
CA LYS A 110 16.31 2.25 -1.23
C LYS A 110 16.30 2.48 -2.75
N ILE A 111 17.44 2.24 -3.41
CA ILE A 111 17.57 2.33 -4.88
C ILE A 111 18.09 0.99 -5.42
N GLY A 112 17.41 0.45 -6.44
CA GLY A 112 17.78 -0.78 -7.15
C GLY A 112 17.46 -0.71 -8.66
N LEU A 113 17.88 -1.74 -9.41
CA LEU A 113 17.54 -1.86 -10.84
C LEU A 113 16.05 -2.20 -11.01
N GLN A 114 15.41 -1.64 -12.04
CA GLN A 114 14.01 -1.96 -12.38
C GLN A 114 13.82 -3.43 -12.77
N SER A 115 14.81 -4.02 -13.45
CA SER A 115 14.80 -5.40 -13.96
C SER A 115 15.15 -6.46 -12.91
N LEU A 116 15.84 -6.06 -11.84
CA LEU A 116 16.00 -6.92 -10.67
C LEU A 116 14.69 -6.87 -9.92
N LEU A 117 13.94 -7.98 -9.97
CA LEU A 117 12.69 -8.17 -9.23
C LEU A 117 12.88 -7.69 -7.80
N ILE A 118 12.33 -6.51 -7.53
CA ILE A 118 11.83 -6.18 -6.21
C ILE A 118 10.61 -7.07 -6.13
N ASP A 119 10.78 -8.22 -5.50
CA ASP A 119 9.70 -9.15 -5.23
C ASP A 119 8.57 -8.33 -4.59
N ASP A 120 7.50 -8.07 -5.35
CA ASP A 120 6.39 -7.26 -4.87
C ASP A 120 5.64 -7.99 -3.72
N GLU A 121 5.89 -9.31 -3.54
CA GLU A 121 5.42 -10.08 -2.40
C GLU A 121 6.36 -9.99 -1.17
N ASN A 122 7.66 -9.71 -1.36
CA ASN A 122 8.65 -9.52 -0.29
C ASN A 122 9.62 -8.35 -0.56
N PRO A 123 9.12 -7.10 -0.63
CA PRO A 123 9.96 -5.94 -0.87
C PRO A 123 10.76 -5.62 0.41
N GLY A 124 11.83 -6.35 0.69
CA GLY A 124 12.65 -6.07 1.87
C GLY A 124 13.62 -7.14 2.37
N THR A 125 13.55 -8.39 1.92
CA THR A 125 14.31 -9.49 2.57
C THR A 125 15.67 -9.77 1.95
N ASN A 126 15.95 -9.27 0.74
CA ASN A 126 17.20 -9.56 0.05
C ASN A 126 18.06 -8.28 0.03
N SER A 127 18.87 -8.09 1.06
CA SER A 127 19.82 -6.96 1.19
C SER A 127 20.87 -6.91 0.08
N THR A 128 20.93 -7.91 -0.81
CA THR A 128 21.91 -8.05 -1.87
C THR A 128 21.53 -7.36 -3.19
N THR A 129 20.28 -6.89 -3.35
CA THR A 129 19.82 -6.20 -4.58
C THR A 129 19.64 -4.69 -4.44
N TYR A 130 19.69 -4.14 -3.21
CA TYR A 130 19.58 -2.71 -2.93
C TYR A 130 20.91 -2.14 -2.45
N PHE A 131 21.38 -1.05 -3.07
CA PHE A 131 22.76 -0.60 -2.84
C PHE A 131 22.89 0.72 -2.10
N TYR A 132 21.83 1.55 -2.11
CA TYR A 132 21.83 2.82 -1.40
C TYR A 132 20.67 2.86 -0.43
N THR A 133 20.97 2.91 0.88
CA THR A 133 19.97 3.11 1.93
C THR A 133 20.21 4.44 2.61
N LYS A 134 19.23 5.34 2.58
CA LYS A 134 19.25 6.56 3.38
C LYS A 134 18.16 6.49 4.43
N HIS A 135 18.57 6.58 5.69
CA HIS A 135 17.67 6.65 6.83
C HIS A 135 17.20 8.11 6.95
N TRP A 136 15.89 8.32 7.00
CA TRP A 136 15.32 9.65 7.11
C TRP A 136 14.40 9.75 8.31
N LYS A 137 14.73 10.75 9.14
CA LYS A 137 14.08 11.29 10.35
C LYS A 137 13.12 10.35 11.10
N LYS A 138 13.51 10.05 12.35
CA LYS A 138 12.64 9.44 13.36
C LYS A 138 11.64 10.47 13.85
N HIS A 139 10.35 10.14 13.88
CA HIS A 139 9.31 11.01 14.42
C HIS A 139 8.38 10.22 15.33
N ILE A 140 7.96 10.85 16.43
CA ILE A 140 6.92 10.31 17.32
C ILE A 140 5.62 10.89 16.80
N PHE A 141 4.74 10.01 16.36
CA PHE A 141 3.42 10.40 15.90
C PHE A 141 2.46 10.21 17.05
N ALA A 142 1.75 11.26 17.43
CA ALA A 142 0.59 11.17 18.28
C ALA A 142 -0.52 10.34 17.59
N ILE A 143 -1.55 10.03 18.37
CA ILE A 143 -2.74 9.31 17.89
C ILE A 143 -3.40 10.14 16.79
N GLU A 144 -3.71 9.52 15.65
CA GLU A 144 -4.36 10.16 14.49
C GLU A 144 -3.57 11.34 13.90
N GLU A 145 -2.26 11.43 14.18
CA GLU A 145 -1.40 12.47 13.62
C GLU A 145 -0.96 12.14 12.19
N THR A 146 -0.94 13.16 11.34
CA THR A 146 -0.36 13.09 10.00
C THR A 146 0.82 14.06 9.90
N TRP A 147 1.97 13.56 9.43
CA TRP A 147 3.18 14.34 9.20
C TRP A 147 3.36 14.61 7.70
N GLY A 148 3.34 15.88 7.33
CA GLY A 148 3.55 16.35 5.96
C GLY A 148 2.25 16.44 5.12
N PRO A 149 2.37 16.88 3.85
CA PRO A 149 3.61 17.24 3.16
C PRO A 149 4.11 18.63 3.58
N SER A 150 5.40 18.75 3.91
CA SER A 150 6.03 20.02 4.29
C SER A 150 7.55 19.97 4.07
N THR A 151 8.24 21.11 4.23
CA THR A 151 9.72 21.16 4.18
C THR A 151 10.38 20.14 5.12
N ASP A 152 9.73 19.81 6.25
CA ASP A 152 10.25 18.81 7.19
C ASP A 152 10.20 17.37 6.67
N THR A 153 9.28 17.08 5.75
CA THR A 153 9.11 15.79 5.07
C THR A 153 9.76 15.73 3.69
N LYS A 154 10.55 16.74 3.31
CA LYS A 154 11.23 16.83 2.01
C LYS A 154 12.45 15.93 1.91
N ILE A 155 12.34 14.82 1.20
CA ILE A 155 13.50 14.01 0.82
C ILE A 155 14.17 14.62 -0.42
N THR A 156 15.46 14.91 -0.29
CA THR A 156 16.33 15.24 -1.42
C THR A 156 17.42 14.17 -1.57
N PHE A 157 17.54 13.64 -2.78
CA PHE A 157 18.55 12.66 -3.16
C PHE A 157 19.11 12.95 -4.55
N ASN A 158 20.28 12.39 -4.85
CA ASN A 158 20.92 12.46 -6.15
C ASN A 158 21.60 11.13 -6.48
N PHE A 159 21.82 10.87 -7.76
CA PHE A 159 22.64 9.75 -8.23
C PHE A 159 24.11 10.16 -8.22
N GLN A 160 24.91 9.43 -7.44
CA GLN A 160 26.35 9.63 -7.32
C GLN A 160 27.10 8.51 -8.04
N GLU A 161 28.40 8.71 -8.31
CA GLU A 161 29.25 7.73 -8.99
C GLU A 161 29.21 6.35 -8.33
N GLU A 162 29.13 6.30 -6.98
CA GLU A 162 29.03 5.04 -6.23
C GLU A 162 27.79 4.21 -6.61
N ILE A 163 26.64 4.87 -6.77
CA ILE A 163 25.37 4.22 -7.14
C ILE A 163 25.49 3.63 -8.54
N LEU A 164 26.02 4.40 -9.49
CA LEU A 164 26.16 3.98 -10.89
C LEU A 164 27.24 2.91 -11.08
N THR A 165 28.32 2.94 -10.29
CA THR A 165 29.36 1.91 -10.34
C THR A 165 28.83 0.55 -9.88
N LYS A 166 27.93 0.55 -8.88
CA LYS A 166 27.35 -0.68 -8.33
C LYS A 166 26.19 -1.23 -9.15
N LEU A 167 25.27 -0.36 -9.57
CA LEU A 167 24.06 -0.78 -10.29
C LEU A 167 24.27 -0.84 -11.82
N GLY A 168 25.33 -0.21 -12.33
CA GLY A 168 25.48 0.02 -13.76
C GLY A 168 24.43 1.00 -14.29
N ILE A 169 24.42 1.19 -15.60
CA ILE A 169 23.42 2.00 -16.32
C ILE A 169 22.45 1.03 -16.99
N ASN A 170 21.15 1.20 -16.73
CA ASN A 170 20.12 0.30 -17.24
C ASN A 170 19.09 1.06 -18.10
N SER A 171 18.78 0.53 -19.28
CA SER A 171 17.76 1.08 -20.19
C SER A 171 16.35 1.06 -19.60
N ASP A 172 16.06 0.08 -18.74
CA ASP A 172 14.76 -0.08 -18.07
C ASP A 172 14.63 0.84 -16.85
N GLY A 173 15.72 1.54 -16.50
CA GLY A 173 15.79 2.48 -15.39
C GLY A 173 15.97 1.82 -14.02
N TYR A 174 15.70 2.60 -12.99
CA TYR A 174 15.81 2.24 -11.58
C TYR A 174 14.45 2.29 -10.91
N LYS A 175 14.26 1.46 -9.88
CA LYS A 175 13.14 1.54 -8.95
C LYS A 175 13.67 2.11 -7.62
N ILE A 176 13.00 3.16 -7.15
CA ILE A 176 13.33 3.85 -5.90
C ILE A 176 12.19 3.58 -4.92
N ILE A 177 12.48 2.93 -3.81
CA ILE A 177 11.49 2.54 -2.80
C ILE A 177 11.67 3.42 -1.56
N PHE A 178 10.55 3.83 -0.98
CA PHE A 178 10.46 4.44 0.34
C PHE A 178 9.67 3.49 1.24
N GLU A 179 10.29 3.01 2.29
CA GLU A 179 9.72 2.05 3.23
C GLU A 179 9.44 2.74 4.57
N LEU A 180 8.29 2.43 5.16
CA LEU A 180 7.97 2.82 6.53
C LEU A 180 8.44 1.72 7.50
N TRP A 181 9.12 2.12 8.56
CA TRP A 181 9.61 1.26 9.62
C TRP A 181 9.07 1.75 10.95
N GLU A 182 8.60 0.83 11.80
CA GLU A 182 8.07 1.13 13.14
C GLU A 182 9.07 0.68 14.19
N TRP A 183 9.22 1.47 15.25
CA TRP A 183 10.00 1.05 16.41
C TRP A 183 9.32 -0.11 17.14
N ASN A 184 10.08 -1.15 17.39
CA ASN A 184 9.66 -2.30 18.17
C ASN A 184 10.30 -2.23 19.55
N ASP A 185 9.51 -1.86 20.56
CA ASP A 185 9.96 -1.72 21.94
C ASP A 185 10.51 -3.03 22.52
N ALA A 186 10.00 -4.20 22.09
CA ALA A 186 10.43 -5.49 22.63
C ALA A 186 11.83 -5.89 22.13
N LEU A 187 12.20 -5.44 20.94
CA LEU A 187 13.49 -5.74 20.30
C LEU A 187 14.47 -4.56 20.33
N ASP A 188 14.04 -3.42 20.89
CA ASP A 188 14.80 -2.16 20.92
C ASP A 188 15.35 -1.78 19.53
N THR A 189 14.52 -1.96 18.49
CA THR A 189 14.95 -1.78 17.09
C THR A 189 13.79 -1.45 16.17
N PHE A 190 14.09 -0.90 14.98
CA PHE A 190 13.09 -0.69 13.95
C PHE A 190 12.77 -1.99 13.20
N SER A 191 11.48 -2.27 13.04
CA SER A 191 10.92 -3.37 12.26
C SER A 191 10.16 -2.83 11.06
N TYR A 192 10.28 -3.50 9.92
CA TYR A 192 9.58 -3.11 8.70
C TYR A 192 8.07 -3.31 8.87
N THR A 193 7.26 -2.31 8.49
CA THR A 193 5.81 -2.37 8.66
C THR A 193 5.09 -3.09 7.51
N GLY A 194 5.78 -3.37 6.41
CA GLY A 194 5.15 -3.81 5.15
C GLY A 194 4.59 -2.67 4.30
N ILE A 195 4.69 -1.42 4.76
CA ILE A 195 4.18 -0.24 4.04
C ILE A 195 5.33 0.39 3.23
N TYR A 196 5.08 0.62 1.95
CA TYR A 196 6.05 1.23 1.05
C TYR A 196 5.36 1.98 -0.09
N VAL A 197 6.08 2.95 -0.64
CA VAL A 197 5.73 3.65 -1.89
C VAL A 197 6.97 3.68 -2.78
N TYR A 198 6.82 3.78 -4.09
CA TYR A 198 7.95 3.72 -4.99
C TYR A 198 7.81 4.63 -6.21
N LEU A 199 8.96 4.97 -6.78
CA LEU A 199 9.10 5.53 -8.12
C LEU A 199 9.65 4.43 -9.03
N THR A 200 8.97 4.14 -10.14
CA THR A 200 9.38 3.16 -11.14
C THR A 200 9.95 3.82 -12.39
N SER A 201 10.69 3.04 -13.18
CA SER A 201 11.21 3.47 -14.49
C SER A 201 12.00 4.78 -14.44
N PHE A 202 12.67 5.05 -13.31
CA PHE A 202 13.43 6.28 -13.12
C PHE A 202 14.71 6.20 -13.96
N GLN A 203 14.92 7.14 -14.88
CA GLN A 203 16.05 7.08 -15.82
C GLN A 203 17.22 7.96 -15.37
N VAL A 204 18.45 7.47 -15.56
CA VAL A 204 19.66 8.29 -15.45
C VAL A 204 20.17 8.55 -16.85
N ILE A 205 20.21 9.82 -17.24
CA ILE A 205 20.70 10.28 -18.53
C ILE A 205 22.13 10.79 -18.34
N LEU A 206 23.08 10.18 -19.03
CA LEU A 206 24.46 10.66 -19.02
C LEU A 206 24.60 11.90 -19.90
N VAL A 207 25.26 12.93 -19.36
CA VAL A 207 25.66 14.13 -20.09
C VAL A 207 27.14 14.41 -19.85
N SER A 208 27.81 15.02 -20.82
CA SER A 208 29.24 15.36 -20.74
C SER A 208 29.45 16.81 -20.33
#